data_AF-A0A0F4LGD3-F1
#
_entry.id   AF-A0A0F4LGD3-F1
#
_cell.length_a   1.000
_cell.length_b   1.000
_cell.length_c   1.000
_cell.angle_alpha   90.00
_cell.angle_beta   90.00
_cell.angle_gamma   90.00
#
_symmetry.space_group_name_H-M   'P 1'
#
loop_
_entity.id
_entity.type
_entity.pdbx_description
1 polymer ?
#
loop_
_entity_poly.entity_id
_entity_poly.type
_entity_poly.pdbx_seq_one_letter_code
_entity_poly.pdbx_strand_id
1 'polypeptide(L)'
;MAEIRARQFMYMQDFAHLKIDFTELTNILTKANIQEWAYIIHDQDLDQGNRLIRKHLHVVLKYANPQILSHVVRLFNDKPQYLEVWQGRISNAYSYLIHATLEAKDKYQYDPNSVVASFDFPARITEIQSSVNQSRLNSKVVANFLTQYANEEIDYQELADIIGLAEVAKRKSVIDNITKLIADKKHEEWLHEYHDRKAETIWLWGEAGVGKTRYANKLVRGEKVAILGSSRDYFQDYHGEHYVILNDLRPNDFRYADLLRLLDPYEHDKVAPRRYHDVKLNVEMLIITTPYSPFEFYQHVKIADEKTDTFEQLKRRVHAIHITPKFIAEVFQDNESEFEELFGGR
;
A
#
# COMPACT_ATOMS: atom_id res chain seq x y z
N MET A 1 -10.70 -9.39 -40.27
CA MET A 1 -10.70 -8.75 -38.93
C MET A 1 -11.74 -9.46 -38.07
N ALA A 2 -11.47 -9.68 -36.79
CA ALA A 2 -12.44 -10.30 -35.89
C ALA A 2 -13.66 -9.38 -35.70
N GLU A 3 -14.86 -9.96 -35.69
CA GLU A 3 -16.10 -9.21 -35.53
C GLU A 3 -16.23 -8.72 -34.08
N ILE A 4 -16.50 -7.42 -33.90
CA ILE A 4 -16.59 -6.81 -32.57
C ILE A 4 -17.79 -7.38 -31.81
N ARG A 5 -17.54 -7.85 -30.58
CA ARG A 5 -18.57 -8.37 -29.68
C ARG A 5 -18.56 -7.62 -28.35
N ALA A 6 -19.74 -7.21 -27.89
CA ALA A 6 -19.91 -6.51 -26.63
C ALA A 6 -21.29 -6.77 -26.03
N ARG A 7 -21.46 -6.47 -24.73
CA ARG A 7 -22.75 -6.60 -24.04
C ARG A 7 -23.54 -5.30 -24.00
N GLN A 8 -22.89 -4.16 -24.23
CA GLN A 8 -23.46 -2.85 -24.00
C GLN A 8 -23.18 -1.97 -25.21
N PHE A 9 -24.21 -1.27 -25.67
CA PHE A 9 -24.13 -0.41 -26.85
C PHE A 9 -24.91 0.89 -26.63
N MET A 10 -24.48 1.95 -27.30
CA MET A 10 -25.21 3.21 -27.41
C MET A 10 -25.48 3.47 -28.89
N TYR A 11 -26.74 3.57 -29.28
CA TYR A 11 -27.12 4.06 -30.60
C TYR A 11 -27.44 5.55 -30.51
N MET A 12 -26.92 6.32 -31.46
CA MET A 12 -27.20 7.75 -31.57
C MET A 12 -27.48 8.14 -33.03
N GLN A 13 -28.60 8.84 -33.27
CA GLN A 13 -28.92 9.35 -34.61
C GLN A 13 -29.81 10.59 -34.58
N ASP A 14 -29.61 11.49 -35.54
CA ASP A 14 -30.50 12.62 -35.78
C ASP A 14 -31.89 12.14 -36.22
N PHE A 15 -32.95 12.77 -35.70
CA PHE A 15 -34.33 12.41 -36.08
C PHE A 15 -34.59 12.48 -37.59
N ALA A 16 -33.95 13.44 -38.28
CA ALA A 16 -34.07 13.59 -39.74
C ALA A 16 -33.40 12.45 -40.54
N HIS A 17 -32.60 11.61 -39.88
CA HIS A 17 -31.82 10.54 -40.50
C HIS A 17 -32.19 9.14 -40.01
N LEU A 18 -33.14 9.02 -39.08
CA LEU A 18 -33.64 7.73 -38.60
C LEU A 18 -34.13 6.85 -39.77
N LYS A 19 -33.72 5.58 -39.74
CA LYS A 19 -34.08 4.57 -40.75
C LYS A 19 -35.17 3.61 -40.28
N ILE A 20 -35.64 3.81 -39.06
CA ILE A 20 -36.76 3.12 -38.45
C ILE A 20 -37.90 4.12 -38.19
N ASP A 21 -39.11 3.60 -38.13
CA ASP A 21 -40.24 4.36 -37.60
C ASP A 21 -40.06 4.51 -36.09
N PHE A 22 -39.97 5.75 -35.62
CA PHE A 22 -39.79 6.05 -34.20
C PHE A 22 -40.97 5.54 -33.36
N THR A 23 -42.20 5.54 -33.89
CA THR A 23 -43.36 5.03 -33.13
C THR A 23 -43.29 3.53 -32.88
N GLU A 24 -42.50 2.80 -33.68
CA GLU A 24 -42.27 1.36 -33.54
C GLU A 24 -41.02 1.03 -32.71
N LEU A 25 -40.20 2.02 -32.32
CA LEU A 25 -38.93 1.78 -31.62
C LEU A 25 -39.11 0.91 -30.36
N THR A 26 -40.09 1.23 -29.51
CA THR A 26 -40.38 0.43 -28.30
C THR A 26 -40.71 -1.01 -28.65
N ASN A 27 -41.49 -1.24 -29.71
CA ASN A 27 -41.86 -2.58 -30.15
C ASN A 27 -40.64 -3.34 -30.69
N ILE A 28 -39.79 -2.68 -31.48
CA ILE A 28 -38.53 -3.23 -32.01
C ILE A 28 -37.63 -3.67 -30.86
N LEU A 29 -37.38 -2.79 -29.89
CA LEU A 29 -36.51 -3.07 -28.75
C LEU A 29 -37.05 -4.20 -27.87
N THR A 30 -38.36 -4.20 -27.60
CA THR A 30 -38.99 -5.23 -26.75
C THR A 30 -38.92 -6.62 -27.40
N LYS A 31 -39.03 -6.72 -28.72
CA LYS A 31 -38.95 -8.00 -29.45
C LYS A 31 -37.52 -8.50 -29.67
N ALA A 32 -36.51 -7.66 -29.46
CA ALA A 32 -35.12 -7.93 -29.80
C ALA A 32 -34.33 -8.73 -28.74
N ASN A 33 -34.99 -9.29 -27.74
CA ASN A 33 -34.37 -10.05 -26.64
C ASN A 33 -33.22 -9.29 -25.95
N ILE A 34 -33.38 -7.97 -25.79
CA ILE A 34 -32.46 -7.11 -25.05
C ILE A 34 -32.82 -7.21 -23.56
N GLN A 35 -31.81 -7.33 -22.68
CA GLN A 35 -32.04 -7.49 -21.24
C GLN A 35 -32.55 -6.19 -20.61
N GLU A 36 -31.90 -5.07 -20.90
CA GLU A 36 -32.32 -3.73 -20.50
C GLU A 36 -32.12 -2.78 -21.68
N TRP A 37 -33.13 -1.97 -22.00
CA TRP A 37 -33.00 -0.88 -22.97
C TRP A 37 -33.61 0.40 -22.39
N ALA A 38 -33.05 1.54 -22.79
CA ALA A 38 -33.55 2.87 -22.42
C ALA A 38 -33.25 3.85 -23.55
N TYR A 39 -34.17 4.76 -23.85
CA TYR A 39 -33.96 5.80 -24.85
C TYR A 39 -34.58 7.13 -24.46
N ILE A 40 -34.03 8.20 -25.01
CA ILE A 40 -34.46 9.57 -24.80
C ILE A 40 -34.22 10.38 -26.06
N ILE A 41 -35.03 11.42 -26.23
CA ILE A 41 -34.83 12.41 -27.27
C ILE A 41 -34.13 13.63 -26.68
N HIS A 42 -32.99 13.99 -27.25
CA HIS A 42 -32.31 15.23 -26.92
C HIS A 42 -32.74 16.33 -27.90
N ASP A 43 -33.39 17.37 -27.40
CA ASP A 43 -33.87 18.53 -28.14
C ASP A 43 -33.53 19.90 -27.50
N GLN A 44 -32.70 19.91 -26.46
CA GLN A 44 -32.27 21.11 -25.71
C GLN A 44 -30.74 21.27 -25.70
N ASP A 45 -30.02 20.40 -26.40
CA ASP A 45 -28.56 20.38 -26.40
C ASP A 45 -28.02 21.58 -27.17
N LEU A 46 -26.97 22.21 -26.63
CA LEU A 46 -26.28 23.33 -27.26
C LEU A 46 -24.90 22.92 -27.74
N ASP A 47 -24.50 23.43 -28.91
CA ASP A 47 -23.13 23.31 -29.40
C ASP A 47 -22.18 24.31 -28.71
N GLN A 48 -20.89 24.27 -29.05
CA GLN A 48 -19.88 25.17 -28.48
C GLN A 48 -20.15 26.66 -28.79
N GLY A 49 -20.98 26.97 -29.78
CA GLY A 49 -21.42 28.31 -30.15
C GLY A 49 -22.76 28.72 -29.53
N ASN A 50 -23.26 27.98 -28.53
CA ASN A 50 -24.57 28.18 -27.91
C ASN A 50 -25.76 28.06 -28.88
N ARG A 51 -25.61 27.29 -29.96
CA ARG A 51 -26.68 27.02 -30.91
C ARG A 51 -27.32 25.68 -30.60
N LEU A 52 -28.63 25.61 -30.77
CA LEU A 52 -29.38 24.39 -30.56
C LEU A 52 -28.92 23.31 -31.54
N ILE A 53 -28.48 22.18 -31.00
CA ILE A 53 -28.17 20.97 -31.74
C ILE A 53 -29.49 20.37 -32.25
N ARG A 54 -29.43 19.72 -33.40
CA ARG A 54 -30.60 19.06 -33.99
C ARG A 54 -31.14 18.02 -33.03
N LYS A 55 -32.46 17.85 -33.06
CA LYS A 55 -33.15 16.81 -32.30
C LYS A 55 -32.60 15.43 -32.67
N HIS A 56 -32.07 14.71 -31.70
CA HIS A 56 -31.43 13.42 -31.90
C HIS A 56 -31.83 12.41 -30.82
N LEU A 57 -31.78 11.14 -31.18
CA LEU A 57 -32.17 10.01 -30.35
C LEU A 57 -30.92 9.37 -29.76
N HIS A 58 -30.94 9.08 -28.46
CA HIS A 58 -29.99 8.18 -27.80
C HIS A 58 -30.69 6.92 -27.33
N VAL A 59 -30.10 5.76 -27.56
CA VAL A 59 -30.62 4.45 -27.12
C VAL A 59 -29.51 3.64 -26.48
N VAL A 60 -29.63 3.35 -25.19
CA VAL A 60 -28.75 2.42 -24.46
C VAL A 60 -29.32 1.01 -24.56
N LEU A 61 -28.45 0.06 -24.90
CA LEU A 61 -28.76 -1.36 -24.96
C LEU A 61 -27.83 -2.14 -24.05
N LYS A 62 -28.39 -3.02 -23.22
CA LYS A 62 -27.65 -3.99 -22.41
C LYS A 62 -28.18 -5.39 -22.68
N TYR A 63 -27.28 -6.29 -23.06
CA TYR A 63 -27.55 -7.70 -23.28
C TYR A 63 -26.94 -8.55 -22.17
N ALA A 64 -27.62 -9.65 -21.82
CA ALA A 64 -27.09 -10.64 -20.87
C ALA A 64 -25.81 -11.32 -21.41
N ASN A 65 -25.78 -11.60 -22.72
CA ASN A 65 -24.67 -12.23 -23.42
C ASN A 65 -24.08 -11.31 -24.50
N PRO A 66 -22.76 -11.37 -24.78
CA PRO A 66 -22.15 -10.51 -25.80
C PRO A 66 -22.81 -10.71 -27.16
N GLN A 67 -23.18 -9.60 -27.81
CA GLN A 67 -23.74 -9.55 -29.15
C GLN A 67 -22.70 -9.04 -30.15
N ILE A 68 -22.88 -9.45 -31.39
CA ILE A 68 -22.07 -9.00 -32.52
C ILE A 68 -22.56 -7.61 -32.95
N LEU A 69 -21.65 -6.65 -33.12
CA LEU A 69 -21.99 -5.27 -33.50
C LEU A 69 -22.88 -5.21 -34.74
N SER A 70 -22.54 -5.96 -35.79
CA SER A 70 -23.29 -5.99 -37.05
C SER A 70 -24.75 -6.45 -36.88
N HIS A 71 -25.03 -7.33 -35.91
CA HIS A 71 -26.40 -7.77 -35.59
C HIS A 71 -27.19 -6.68 -34.88
N VAL A 72 -26.56 -5.96 -33.95
CA VAL A 72 -27.23 -4.88 -33.22
C VAL A 72 -27.51 -3.70 -34.15
N VAL A 73 -26.60 -3.38 -35.07
CA VAL A 73 -26.80 -2.33 -36.10
C VAL A 73 -28.03 -2.60 -36.98
N ARG A 74 -28.27 -3.86 -37.35
CA ARG A 74 -29.43 -4.25 -38.16
C ARG A 74 -30.77 -3.96 -37.47
N LEU A 75 -30.79 -3.86 -36.14
CA LEU A 75 -31.98 -3.49 -35.38
C LEU A 75 -32.51 -2.11 -35.77
N PHE A 76 -31.61 -1.19 -36.09
CA PHE A 76 -31.91 0.20 -36.43
C PHE A 76 -31.92 0.46 -37.94
N ASN A 77 -31.69 -0.58 -38.76
CA ASN A 77 -31.54 -0.45 -40.21
C ASN A 77 -30.53 0.65 -40.61
N ASP A 78 -29.45 0.79 -39.83
CA ASP A 78 -28.50 1.90 -39.95
C ASP A 78 -27.07 1.41 -40.19
N LYS A 79 -26.09 2.33 -40.17
CA LYS A 79 -24.66 2.05 -40.34
C LYS A 79 -23.95 1.84 -38.99
N PRO A 80 -22.89 1.02 -38.95
CA PRO A 80 -22.15 0.75 -37.70
C PRO A 80 -21.61 1.97 -36.97
N GLN A 81 -21.30 3.05 -37.69
CA GLN A 81 -20.79 4.31 -37.11
C GLN A 81 -21.74 5.03 -36.15
N TYR A 82 -23.05 4.69 -36.18
CA TYR A 82 -24.06 5.26 -35.29
C TYR A 82 -24.32 4.40 -34.05
N LEU A 83 -23.63 3.26 -33.94
CA LEU A 83 -23.71 2.35 -32.81
C LEU A 83 -22.33 2.20 -32.16
N GLU A 84 -22.18 2.78 -30.98
CA GLU A 84 -20.96 2.70 -30.19
C GLU A 84 -21.01 1.53 -29.21
N VAL A 85 -19.86 0.87 -29.00
CA VAL A 85 -19.70 -0.09 -27.90
C VAL A 85 -19.44 0.68 -26.61
N TRP A 86 -20.31 0.51 -25.61
CA TRP A 86 -20.10 1.13 -24.30
C TRP A 86 -19.10 0.33 -23.48
N GLN A 87 -17.91 0.89 -23.25
CA GLN A 87 -16.82 0.23 -22.52
C GLN A 87 -16.95 0.36 -20.99
N GLY A 88 -17.76 1.30 -20.51
CA GLY A 88 -17.90 1.61 -19.09
C GLY A 88 -18.92 0.74 -18.34
N ARG A 89 -19.15 1.12 -17.07
CA ARG A 89 -20.30 0.61 -16.32
C ARG A 89 -21.59 1.08 -16.99
N ILE A 90 -22.60 0.22 -17.05
CA ILE A 90 -23.90 0.57 -17.63
C ILE A 90 -24.54 1.77 -16.92
N SER A 91 -24.31 1.90 -15.60
CA SER A 91 -24.76 3.04 -14.81
C SER A 91 -24.36 4.38 -15.42
N ASN A 92 -23.15 4.48 -15.99
CA ASN A 92 -22.69 5.69 -16.64
C ASN A 92 -23.44 5.94 -17.97
N ALA A 93 -23.80 4.89 -18.71
CA ALA A 93 -24.59 5.01 -19.94
C ALA A 93 -26.00 5.55 -19.63
N TYR A 94 -26.62 5.04 -18.56
CA TYR A 94 -27.91 5.53 -18.10
C TYR A 94 -27.82 6.98 -17.61
N SER A 95 -26.83 7.33 -16.79
CA SER A 95 -26.63 8.73 -16.38
C SER A 95 -26.33 9.65 -17.57
N TYR A 96 -25.67 9.16 -18.62
CA TYR A 96 -25.38 9.91 -19.83
C TYR A 96 -26.65 10.33 -20.57
N LEU A 97 -27.68 9.47 -20.63
CA LEU A 97 -28.97 9.80 -21.27
C LEU A 97 -29.61 11.08 -20.70
N ILE A 98 -29.35 11.40 -19.44
CA ILE A 98 -29.94 12.59 -18.80
C ILE A 98 -28.90 13.68 -18.51
N HIS A 99 -27.70 13.55 -19.07
CA HIS A 99 -26.55 14.43 -18.80
C HIS A 99 -26.11 14.52 -17.33
N ALA A 100 -26.48 13.54 -16.51
CA ALA A 100 -26.10 13.46 -15.09
C ALA A 100 -24.67 12.89 -14.87
N THR A 101 -23.77 13.06 -15.83
CA THR A 101 -22.35 12.69 -15.71
C THR A 101 -21.49 13.90 -15.36
N LEU A 102 -20.28 13.69 -14.83
CA LEU A 102 -19.38 14.79 -14.49
C LEU A 102 -19.00 15.65 -15.71
N GLU A 103 -18.89 15.05 -16.88
CA GLU A 103 -18.50 15.69 -18.14
C GLU A 103 -19.65 16.48 -18.80
N ALA A 104 -20.89 16.22 -18.39
CA ALA A 104 -22.08 16.82 -18.97
C ALA A 104 -22.78 17.82 -18.04
N LYS A 105 -22.15 18.23 -16.93
CA LYS A 105 -22.75 19.15 -15.93
C LYS A 105 -23.22 20.48 -16.52
N ASP A 106 -22.50 21.00 -17.50
CA ASP A 106 -22.80 22.28 -18.14
C ASP A 106 -23.80 22.14 -19.30
N LYS A 107 -24.20 20.90 -19.63
CA LYS A 107 -25.25 20.62 -20.61
C LYS A 107 -26.61 20.66 -19.93
N TYR A 108 -27.64 20.83 -20.76
CA TYR A 108 -29.03 20.71 -20.31
C TYR A 108 -29.26 19.35 -19.63
N GLN A 109 -29.78 19.38 -18.40
CA GLN A 109 -30.06 18.18 -17.61
C GLN A 109 -31.49 17.73 -17.88
N TYR A 110 -31.67 16.54 -18.45
CA TYR A 110 -33.00 16.01 -18.73
C TYR A 110 -33.64 15.41 -17.48
N ASP A 111 -34.96 15.50 -17.40
CA ASP A 111 -35.74 14.83 -16.35
C ASP A 111 -35.65 13.30 -16.56
N PRO A 112 -35.29 12.49 -15.56
CA PRO A 112 -35.34 11.03 -15.66
C PRO A 112 -36.66 10.45 -16.17
N ASN A 113 -37.79 11.13 -15.94
CA ASN A 113 -39.11 10.72 -16.44
C ASN A 113 -39.28 10.92 -17.96
N SER A 114 -38.38 11.66 -18.61
CA SER A 114 -38.36 11.82 -20.07
C SER A 114 -37.73 10.62 -20.80
N VAL A 115 -37.12 9.69 -20.05
CA VAL A 115 -36.54 8.46 -20.60
C VAL A 115 -37.59 7.36 -20.67
N VAL A 116 -37.71 6.73 -21.84
CA VAL A 116 -38.52 5.53 -22.03
C VAL A 116 -37.62 4.31 -21.90
N ALA A 117 -37.93 3.38 -21.01
CA ALA A 117 -37.08 2.23 -20.71
C ALA A 117 -37.87 0.94 -20.44
N SER A 118 -37.18 -0.19 -20.52
CA SER A 118 -37.71 -1.52 -20.17
C SER A 118 -37.72 -1.80 -18.67
N PHE A 119 -37.40 -0.81 -17.83
CA PHE A 119 -37.28 -0.88 -16.38
C PHE A 119 -37.59 0.50 -15.76
N ASP A 120 -37.72 0.57 -14.44
CA ASP A 120 -37.90 1.83 -13.73
C ASP A 120 -36.62 2.68 -13.77
N PHE A 121 -36.54 3.56 -14.76
CA PHE A 121 -35.37 4.39 -15.01
C PHE A 121 -35.17 5.47 -13.92
N PRO A 122 -36.19 6.23 -13.48
CA PRO A 122 -36.05 7.18 -12.37
C PRO A 122 -35.54 6.52 -11.08
N ALA A 123 -36.07 5.36 -10.70
CA ALA A 123 -35.57 4.63 -9.52
C ALA A 123 -34.11 4.21 -9.70
N ARG A 124 -33.74 3.68 -10.87
CA ARG A 124 -32.36 3.26 -11.18
C ARG A 124 -31.38 4.43 -11.12
N ILE A 125 -31.75 5.62 -11.61
CA ILE A 125 -30.89 6.82 -11.51
C ILE A 125 -30.68 7.22 -10.05
N THR A 126 -31.72 7.15 -9.23
CA THR A 126 -31.64 7.46 -7.79
C THR A 126 -30.68 6.51 -7.07
N GLU A 127 -30.74 5.20 -7.38
CA GLU A 127 -29.80 4.19 -6.86
C GLU A 127 -28.34 4.44 -7.30
N ILE A 128 -28.14 4.84 -8.56
CA ILE A 128 -26.80 5.17 -9.08
C ILE A 128 -26.25 6.39 -8.34
N GLN A 129 -27.05 7.44 -8.16
CA GLN A 129 -26.61 8.66 -7.48
C GLN A 129 -26.30 8.42 -6.00
N SER A 130 -27.13 7.65 -5.29
CA SER A 130 -26.92 7.33 -3.88
C SER A 130 -25.65 6.50 -3.65
N SER A 131 -25.42 5.47 -4.48
CA SER A 131 -24.21 4.64 -4.40
C SER A 131 -22.93 5.43 -4.72
N VAL A 132 -22.96 6.33 -5.72
CA VAL A 132 -21.84 7.22 -6.02
C VAL A 132 -21.55 8.14 -4.84
N ASN A 133 -22.57 8.75 -4.23
CA ASN A 133 -22.39 9.63 -3.08
C ASN A 133 -21.81 8.90 -1.85
N GLN A 134 -22.31 7.70 -1.53
CA GLN A 134 -21.75 6.87 -0.46
C GLN A 134 -20.28 6.52 -0.72
N SER A 135 -19.94 6.12 -1.94
CA SER A 135 -18.55 5.79 -2.30
C SER A 135 -17.61 6.99 -2.15
N ARG A 136 -18.08 8.20 -2.51
CA ARG A 136 -17.33 9.45 -2.33
C ARG A 136 -17.13 9.79 -0.86
N LEU A 137 -18.17 9.68 -0.04
CA LEU A 137 -18.08 9.92 1.41
C LEU A 137 -17.08 8.95 2.04
N ASN A 138 -17.18 7.65 1.77
CA ASN A 138 -16.23 6.64 2.25
C ASN A 138 -14.79 6.97 1.80
N SER A 139 -14.59 7.38 0.55
CA SER A 139 -13.26 7.75 0.06
C SER A 139 -12.66 8.94 0.79
N LYS A 140 -13.48 9.96 1.13
CA LYS A 140 -13.03 11.13 1.90
C LYS A 140 -12.70 10.76 3.34
N VAL A 141 -13.51 9.91 3.97
CA VAL A 141 -13.28 9.42 5.33
C VAL A 141 -11.97 8.64 5.40
N VAL A 142 -11.75 7.70 4.48
CA VAL A 142 -10.49 6.94 4.42
C VAL A 142 -9.28 7.86 4.16
N ALA A 143 -9.41 8.85 3.28
CA ALA A 143 -8.34 9.81 3.03
C ALA A 143 -7.97 10.63 4.27
N ASN A 144 -8.94 11.00 5.10
CA ASN A 144 -8.68 11.66 6.39
C ASN A 144 -7.84 10.78 7.31
N PHE A 145 -8.22 9.52 7.51
CA PHE A 145 -7.44 8.60 8.37
C PHE A 145 -6.05 8.29 7.81
N LEU A 146 -5.88 8.23 6.49
CA LEU A 146 -4.53 8.14 5.90
C LEU A 146 -3.68 9.38 6.19
N THR A 147 -4.29 10.55 6.33
CA THR A 147 -3.59 11.80 6.68
C THR A 147 -3.21 11.80 8.16
N GLN A 148 -4.11 11.38 9.05
CA GLN A 148 -3.82 11.18 10.47
C GLN A 148 -2.67 10.18 10.66
N TYR A 149 -2.68 9.06 9.92
CA TYR A 149 -1.59 8.09 9.93
C TYR A 149 -0.27 8.71 9.44
N ALA A 150 -0.30 9.49 8.34
CA ALA A 150 0.89 10.17 7.83
C ALA A 150 1.46 11.21 8.79
N ASN A 151 0.60 11.83 9.61
CA ASN A 151 0.98 12.76 10.66
C ASN A 151 1.35 12.08 11.98
N GLU A 152 1.30 10.74 12.03
CA GLU A 152 1.56 9.95 13.24
C GLU A 152 0.58 10.23 14.40
N GLU A 153 -0.63 10.72 14.08
CA GLU A 153 -1.72 10.93 15.04
C GLU A 153 -2.41 9.60 15.43
N ILE A 154 -2.33 8.61 14.54
CA ILE A 154 -2.78 7.23 14.76
C ILE A 154 -1.71 6.25 14.25
N ASP A 155 -1.69 5.04 14.79
CA ASP A 155 -0.79 3.98 14.33
C ASP A 155 -1.40 3.11 13.22
N TYR A 156 -0.61 2.15 12.71
CA TYR A 156 -1.05 1.23 11.65
C TYR A 156 -2.21 0.33 12.09
N GLN A 157 -2.22 -0.12 13.34
CA GLN A 157 -3.25 -1.03 13.86
C GLN A 157 -4.57 -0.27 14.01
N GLU A 158 -4.54 0.95 14.57
CA GLU A 158 -5.69 1.84 14.65
C GLU A 158 -6.25 2.17 13.26
N LEU A 159 -5.39 2.50 12.30
CA LEU A 159 -5.79 2.72 10.91
C LEU A 159 -6.52 1.48 10.35
N ALA A 160 -5.95 0.29 10.53
CA ALA A 160 -6.50 -0.96 10.01
C ALA A 160 -7.85 -1.32 10.65
N ASP A 161 -8.03 -1.04 11.94
CA ASP A 161 -9.28 -1.27 12.67
C ASP A 161 -10.37 -0.27 12.24
N ILE A 162 -10.01 0.98 11.95
CA ILE A 162 -10.95 2.02 11.51
C ILE A 162 -11.43 1.82 10.06
N ILE A 163 -10.50 1.64 9.11
CA ILE A 163 -10.87 1.56 7.67
C ILE A 163 -11.18 0.13 7.21
N GLY A 164 -10.78 -0.86 8.01
CA GLY A 164 -10.91 -2.28 7.73
C GLY A 164 -9.85 -2.83 6.77
N LEU A 165 -9.49 -4.11 6.97
CA LEU A 165 -8.44 -4.79 6.21
C LEU A 165 -8.65 -4.80 4.68
N ALA A 166 -9.90 -4.79 4.22
CA ALA A 166 -10.20 -4.74 2.78
C ALA A 166 -9.80 -3.40 2.15
N GLU A 167 -9.97 -2.28 2.85
CA GLU A 167 -9.52 -0.97 2.37
C GLU A 167 -8.01 -0.81 2.52
N VAL A 168 -7.41 -1.35 3.59
CA VAL A 168 -5.94 -1.45 3.74
C VAL A 168 -5.34 -2.18 2.54
N ALA A 169 -5.85 -3.37 2.20
CA ALA A 169 -5.34 -4.18 1.09
C ALA A 169 -5.44 -3.45 -0.26
N LYS A 170 -6.55 -2.75 -0.53
CA LYS A 170 -6.71 -1.94 -1.74
C LYS A 170 -5.73 -0.76 -1.83
N ARG A 171 -5.22 -0.28 -0.68
CA ARG A 171 -4.38 0.92 -0.56
C ARG A 171 -2.97 0.62 -0.07
N LYS A 172 -2.57 -0.65 -0.07
CA LYS A 172 -1.30 -1.11 0.47
C LYS A 172 -0.11 -0.27 -0.01
N SER A 173 0.00 0.00 -1.32
CA SER A 173 1.10 0.79 -1.86
C SER A 173 1.17 2.22 -1.29
N VAL A 174 0.03 2.85 -1.05
CA VAL A 174 -0.03 4.19 -0.46
C VAL A 174 0.37 4.14 1.00
N ILE A 175 -0.13 3.17 1.75
CA ILE A 175 0.20 2.98 3.17
C ILE A 175 1.69 2.67 3.33
N ASP A 176 2.23 1.71 2.58
CA ASP A 176 3.65 1.34 2.58
C ASP A 176 4.54 2.56 2.26
N ASN A 177 4.12 3.41 1.30
CA ASN A 177 4.83 4.64 0.97
C ASN A 177 4.79 5.66 2.12
N ILE A 178 3.64 5.85 2.78
CA ILE A 178 3.52 6.71 3.96
C ILE A 178 4.44 6.20 5.08
N THR A 179 4.39 4.90 5.39
CA THR A 179 5.25 4.28 6.41
C THR A 179 6.73 4.52 6.11
N LYS A 180 7.14 4.40 4.85
CA LYS A 180 8.51 4.69 4.43
C LYS A 180 8.89 6.16 4.64
N LEU A 181 8.02 7.10 4.23
CA LEU A 181 8.28 8.53 4.39
C LEU A 181 8.39 8.94 5.87
N ILE A 182 7.55 8.36 6.74
CA ILE A 182 7.66 8.54 8.19
C ILE A 182 9.03 8.06 8.68
N ALA A 183 9.46 6.85 8.28
CA ALA A 183 10.74 6.30 8.67
C ALA A 183 11.92 7.14 8.16
N ASP A 184 11.86 7.62 6.92
CA ASP A 184 12.87 8.51 6.33
C ASP A 184 12.97 9.83 7.09
N LYS A 185 11.83 10.46 7.41
CA LYS A 185 11.77 11.69 8.21
C LYS A 185 12.38 11.49 9.60
N LYS A 186 12.00 10.42 10.29
CA LYS A 186 12.56 10.09 11.62
C LYS A 186 14.06 9.85 11.59
N HIS A 187 14.55 9.22 10.52
CA HIS A 187 15.99 9.03 10.34
C HIS A 187 16.71 10.38 10.18
N GLU A 188 16.17 11.31 9.38
CA GLU A 188 16.75 12.65 9.21
C GLU A 188 16.74 13.45 10.52
N GLU A 189 15.63 13.40 11.28
CA GLU A 189 15.53 14.02 12.61
C GLU A 189 16.56 13.43 13.58
N TRP A 190 16.68 12.10 13.63
CA TRP A 190 17.65 11.41 14.47
C TRP A 190 19.11 11.75 14.09
N LEU A 191 19.44 11.80 12.79
CA LEU A 191 20.78 12.19 12.33
C LEU A 191 21.14 13.58 12.84
N HIS A 192 20.22 14.53 12.79
CA HIS A 192 20.45 15.88 13.29
C HIS A 192 20.66 15.90 14.81
N GLU A 193 19.86 15.17 15.58
CA GLU A 193 19.95 15.10 17.04
C GLU A 193 21.18 14.35 17.54
N TYR A 194 21.65 13.33 16.81
CA TYR A 194 22.68 12.41 17.24
C TYR A 194 24.06 12.65 16.59
N HIS A 195 24.22 13.60 15.66
CA HIS A 195 25.44 13.78 14.85
C HIS A 195 26.77 13.89 15.61
N ASP A 196 26.77 14.43 16.83
CA ASP A 196 27.98 14.63 17.65
C ASP A 196 28.22 13.51 18.68
N ARG A 197 27.35 12.50 18.73
CA ARG A 197 27.43 11.39 19.68
C ARG A 197 28.09 10.19 19.02
N LYS A 198 28.60 9.26 19.83
CA LYS A 198 29.16 8.01 19.32
C LYS A 198 28.16 6.90 19.50
N ALA A 199 27.89 6.15 18.43
CA ALA A 199 27.20 4.88 18.56
C ALA A 199 28.09 3.89 19.31
N GLU A 200 27.51 3.16 20.26
CA GLU A 200 28.24 2.20 21.09
C GLU A 200 28.03 0.78 20.56
N THR A 201 29.10 -0.01 20.51
CA THR A 201 28.99 -1.46 20.27
C THR A 201 29.53 -2.24 21.45
N ILE A 202 28.68 -3.09 22.04
CA ILE A 202 29.06 -4.00 23.12
C ILE A 202 29.18 -5.41 22.54
N TRP A 203 30.35 -6.02 22.67
CA TRP A 203 30.65 -7.35 22.15
C TRP A 203 30.70 -8.37 23.27
N LEU A 204 29.61 -9.10 23.46
CA LEU A 204 29.47 -10.13 24.49
C LEU A 204 29.91 -11.49 23.92
N TRP A 205 31.00 -12.03 24.45
CA TRP A 205 31.56 -13.30 23.98
C TRP A 205 31.75 -14.33 25.10
N GLY A 206 31.85 -15.61 24.75
CA GLY A 206 31.99 -16.72 25.71
C GLY A 206 31.22 -17.96 25.26
N GLU A 207 31.37 -19.07 25.98
CA GLU A 207 30.78 -20.38 25.60
C GLU A 207 29.25 -20.34 25.40
N ALA A 208 28.70 -21.31 24.68
CA ALA A 208 27.25 -21.45 24.54
C ALA A 208 26.60 -21.67 25.92
N GLY A 209 25.44 -21.06 26.16
CA GLY A 209 24.68 -21.25 27.41
C GLY A 209 25.16 -20.45 28.63
N VAL A 210 26.27 -19.70 28.55
CA VAL A 210 26.81 -18.92 29.69
C VAL A 210 26.01 -17.67 30.08
N GLY A 211 24.93 -17.34 29.37
CA GLY A 211 24.05 -16.21 29.70
C GLY A 211 24.27 -14.89 28.95
N LYS A 212 24.97 -14.91 27.80
CA LYS A 212 25.22 -13.71 26.96
C LYS A 212 23.93 -12.93 26.62
N THR A 213 22.93 -13.60 26.06
CA THR A 213 21.64 -12.98 25.70
C THR A 213 20.88 -12.46 26.92
N ARG A 214 21.00 -13.13 28.08
CA ARG A 214 20.42 -12.65 29.35
C ARG A 214 21.04 -11.33 29.78
N TYR A 215 22.36 -11.20 29.66
CA TYR A 215 23.04 -9.94 29.97
C TYR A 215 22.74 -8.85 28.93
N ALA A 216 22.68 -9.18 27.64
CA ALA A 216 22.27 -8.27 26.59
C ALA A 216 20.89 -7.65 26.90
N ASN A 217 19.90 -8.47 27.22
CA ASN A 217 18.56 -8.01 27.59
C ASN A 217 18.53 -7.15 28.87
N LYS A 218 19.46 -7.38 29.82
CA LYS A 218 19.60 -6.54 31.02
C LYS A 218 20.08 -5.13 30.68
N LEU A 219 21.01 -5.00 29.72
CA LEU A 219 21.59 -3.71 29.33
C LEU A 219 20.60 -2.76 28.66
N VAL A 220 19.60 -3.31 27.97
CA VAL A 220 18.56 -2.54 27.24
C VAL A 220 17.17 -2.70 27.87
N ARG A 221 17.11 -3.08 29.15
CA ARG A 221 15.85 -3.27 29.87
C ARG A 221 15.08 -1.95 29.93
N GLY A 222 13.85 -1.95 29.45
CA GLY A 222 12.98 -0.76 29.41
C GLY A 222 13.02 -0.01 28.09
N GLU A 223 13.93 -0.36 27.19
CA GLU A 223 14.03 0.23 25.85
C GLU A 223 13.23 -0.56 24.81
N LYS A 224 12.92 0.10 23.69
CA LYS A 224 12.42 -0.58 22.50
C LYS A 224 13.59 -1.16 21.71
N VAL A 225 13.66 -2.47 21.59
CA VAL A 225 14.84 -3.20 21.08
C VAL A 225 14.50 -4.03 19.86
N ALA A 226 15.32 -3.94 18.82
CA ALA A 226 15.29 -4.89 17.71
C ALA A 226 16.23 -6.07 17.99
N ILE A 227 15.71 -7.29 18.01
CA ILE A 227 16.52 -8.51 18.19
C ILE A 227 16.71 -9.20 16.84
N LEU A 228 17.94 -9.17 16.33
CA LEU A 228 18.32 -9.69 15.02
C LEU A 228 19.06 -11.04 15.18
N GLY A 229 18.95 -11.94 14.20
CA GLY A 229 19.70 -13.21 14.17
C GLY A 229 18.87 -14.51 14.29
N SER A 230 17.54 -14.42 14.33
CA SER A 230 16.62 -15.58 14.26
C SER A 230 16.23 -15.98 12.82
N SER A 231 16.60 -15.16 11.84
CA SER A 231 16.12 -15.21 10.47
C SER A 231 17.29 -15.20 9.48
N ARG A 232 17.07 -15.73 8.26
CA ARG A 232 18.04 -15.63 7.15
C ARG A 232 18.26 -14.19 6.65
N ASP A 233 17.39 -13.26 7.02
CA ASP A 233 17.47 -11.82 6.74
C ASP A 233 17.60 -11.07 8.06
N TYR A 234 18.81 -10.61 8.37
CA TYR A 234 19.16 -10.09 9.69
C TYR A 234 18.33 -8.87 10.08
N PHE A 235 18.00 -7.99 9.13
CA PHE A 235 17.32 -6.72 9.40
C PHE A 235 15.82 -6.76 9.07
N GLN A 236 15.24 -7.95 8.92
CA GLN A 236 13.83 -8.08 8.57
C GLN A 236 12.90 -7.46 9.61
N ASP A 237 13.24 -7.58 10.90
CA ASP A 237 12.41 -7.13 12.02
C ASP A 237 12.92 -5.79 12.60
N TYR A 238 13.76 -5.07 11.85
CA TYR A 238 14.21 -3.72 12.20
C TYR A 238 13.22 -2.67 11.69
N HIS A 239 12.71 -1.84 12.59
CA HIS A 239 11.69 -0.82 12.34
C HIS A 239 12.12 0.57 12.85
N GLY A 240 13.43 0.84 12.88
CA GLY A 240 13.99 2.13 13.28
C GLY A 240 14.35 2.23 14.76
N GLU A 241 14.45 1.11 15.49
CA GLU A 241 14.88 1.07 16.88
C GLU A 241 16.30 1.63 17.07
N HIS A 242 16.53 2.30 18.21
CA HIS A 242 17.84 2.85 18.58
C HIS A 242 18.75 1.82 19.25
N TYR A 243 18.16 0.81 19.91
CA TYR A 243 18.86 -0.27 20.59
C TYR A 243 18.67 -1.57 19.81
N VAL A 244 19.78 -2.22 19.45
CA VAL A 244 19.76 -3.42 18.63
C VAL A 244 20.59 -4.53 19.29
N ILE A 245 20.03 -5.72 19.36
CA ILE A 245 20.76 -6.94 19.73
C ILE A 245 20.99 -7.77 18.47
N LEU A 246 22.23 -7.89 18.03
CA LEU A 246 22.64 -8.85 17.01
C LEU A 246 23.04 -10.16 17.69
N ASN A 247 22.07 -11.05 17.79
CA ASN A 247 22.21 -12.28 18.55
C ASN A 247 22.90 -13.37 17.72
N ASP A 248 23.81 -14.09 18.37
CA ASP A 248 24.46 -15.27 17.85
C ASP A 248 25.31 -15.07 16.58
N LEU A 249 25.95 -13.91 16.45
CA LEU A 249 26.80 -13.57 15.31
C LEU A 249 27.91 -14.59 15.06
N ARG A 250 28.04 -15.05 13.82
CA ARG A 250 29.09 -15.96 13.34
C ARG A 250 29.98 -15.30 12.28
N PRO A 251 31.24 -15.75 12.14
CA PRO A 251 32.19 -15.17 11.18
C PRO A 251 31.72 -15.11 9.72
N ASN A 252 30.85 -16.01 9.26
CA ASN A 252 30.39 -16.03 7.86
C ASN A 252 29.04 -15.34 7.63
N ASP A 253 28.46 -14.70 8.65
CA ASP A 253 27.13 -14.08 8.56
C ASP A 253 27.16 -12.75 7.77
N PHE A 254 28.27 -12.01 7.88
CA PHE A 254 28.50 -10.77 7.16
C PHE A 254 29.85 -10.80 6.46
N ARG A 255 29.97 -10.04 5.36
CA ARG A 255 31.30 -9.66 4.86
C ARG A 255 31.95 -8.78 5.93
N TYR A 256 33.22 -9.02 6.21
CA TYR A 256 33.92 -8.31 7.29
C TYR A 256 33.91 -6.78 7.10
N ALA A 257 34.08 -6.30 5.86
CA ALA A 257 33.98 -4.88 5.53
C ALA A 257 32.59 -4.27 5.87
N ASP A 258 31.50 -5.01 5.64
CA ASP A 258 30.15 -4.54 5.96
C ASP A 258 29.93 -4.51 7.47
N LEU A 259 30.46 -5.50 8.20
CA LEU A 259 30.47 -5.49 9.66
C LEU A 259 31.22 -4.25 10.16
N LEU A 260 32.43 -3.96 9.66
CA LEU A 260 33.20 -2.79 10.08
C LEU A 260 32.45 -1.46 9.83
N ARG A 261 31.72 -1.34 8.71
CA ARG A 261 30.85 -0.19 8.44
C ARG A 261 29.70 -0.11 9.44
N LEU A 262 29.00 -1.21 9.66
CA LEU A 262 27.92 -1.31 10.66
C LEU A 262 28.38 -0.92 12.07
N LEU A 263 29.63 -1.21 12.41
CA LEU A 263 30.23 -0.92 13.72
C LEU A 263 30.89 0.45 13.84
N ASP A 264 30.92 1.26 12.77
CA ASP A 264 31.56 2.58 12.84
C ASP A 264 30.85 3.51 13.86
N PRO A 265 31.53 4.02 14.89
CA PRO A 265 30.86 4.80 15.93
C PRO A 265 30.45 6.21 15.50
N TYR A 266 30.96 6.73 14.37
CA TYR A 266 30.74 8.13 13.95
C TYR A 266 29.95 8.27 12.64
N GLU A 267 30.00 7.27 11.76
CA GLU A 267 29.23 7.29 10.53
C GLU A 267 27.77 6.93 10.84
N HIS A 268 26.87 7.89 11.05
CA HIS A 268 25.50 7.56 11.47
C HIS A 268 24.54 7.23 10.31
N ASP A 269 24.77 7.78 9.11
CA ASP A 269 23.94 7.53 7.93
C ASP A 269 24.29 6.18 7.28
N LYS A 270 23.94 5.10 7.99
CA LYS A 270 24.18 3.73 7.55
C LYS A 270 22.94 3.11 6.98
N VAL A 271 23.18 2.27 5.98
CA VAL A 271 22.19 1.35 5.44
C VAL A 271 22.59 -0.10 5.69
N ALA A 272 21.63 -0.91 6.11
CA ALA A 272 21.77 -2.35 6.15
C ALA A 272 21.07 -3.01 4.95
N PRO A 273 21.65 -4.07 4.38
CA PRO A 273 20.99 -4.84 3.34
C PRO A 273 19.81 -5.60 3.95
N ARG A 274 18.61 -5.39 3.38
CA ARG A 274 17.41 -6.21 3.61
C ARG A 274 16.94 -6.74 2.26
N ARG A 275 16.24 -7.88 2.23
CA ARG A 275 15.80 -8.43 0.94
C ARG A 275 14.92 -7.42 0.18
N TYR A 276 15.29 -7.18 -1.07
CA TYR A 276 14.62 -6.29 -2.04
C TYR A 276 14.76 -4.78 -1.80
N HIS A 277 15.29 -4.32 -0.66
CA HIS A 277 15.52 -2.89 -0.38
C HIS A 277 16.51 -2.72 0.79
N ASP A 278 17.32 -1.67 0.76
CA ASP A 278 18.15 -1.29 1.91
C ASP A 278 17.32 -0.60 2.99
N VAL A 279 17.70 -0.75 4.26
CA VAL A 279 17.06 -0.10 5.41
C VAL A 279 18.03 0.85 6.10
N LYS A 280 17.59 2.10 6.34
CA LYS A 280 18.35 3.10 7.09
C LYS A 280 18.37 2.74 8.57
N LEU A 281 19.50 2.95 9.23
CA LEU A 281 19.72 2.58 10.62
C LEU A 281 19.79 3.80 11.53
N ASN A 282 19.02 3.80 12.61
CA ASN A 282 19.00 4.82 13.67
C ASN A 282 19.73 4.31 14.93
N VAL A 283 20.80 3.52 14.78
CA VAL A 283 21.35 2.73 15.89
C VAL A 283 22.28 3.56 16.76
N GLU A 284 21.93 3.66 18.04
CA GLU A 284 22.72 4.31 19.08
C GLU A 284 23.55 3.29 19.87
N MET A 285 22.97 2.10 20.12
CA MET A 285 23.67 1.00 20.78
C MET A 285 23.41 -0.33 20.08
N LEU A 286 24.50 -1.02 19.74
CA LEU A 286 24.50 -2.36 19.17
C LEU A 286 25.14 -3.36 20.14
N ILE A 287 24.37 -4.34 20.59
CA ILE A 287 24.87 -5.44 21.42
C ILE A 287 25.01 -6.68 20.56
N ILE A 288 26.24 -7.17 20.43
CA ILE A 288 26.55 -8.41 19.72
C ILE A 288 26.70 -9.52 20.73
N THR A 289 26.06 -10.67 20.49
CA THR A 289 26.37 -11.91 21.21
C THR A 289 27.01 -12.91 20.26
N THR A 290 28.08 -13.56 20.69
CA THR A 290 28.82 -14.53 19.86
C THR A 290 29.61 -15.50 20.73
N PRO A 291 29.99 -16.70 20.26
CA PRO A 291 30.91 -17.56 20.98
C PRO A 291 32.37 -17.10 20.87
N TYR A 292 32.71 -16.22 19.92
CA TYR A 292 34.09 -15.84 19.61
C TYR A 292 34.47 -14.52 20.26
N SER A 293 35.65 -14.44 20.87
CA SER A 293 36.26 -13.14 21.15
C SER A 293 36.46 -12.34 19.84
N PRO A 294 36.59 -11.00 19.87
CA PRO A 294 36.79 -10.22 18.64
C PRO A 294 38.01 -10.69 17.82
N PHE A 295 39.08 -11.14 18.50
CA PHE A 295 40.28 -11.64 17.83
C PHE A 295 40.03 -13.01 17.19
N GLU A 296 39.40 -13.94 17.90
CA GLU A 296 39.04 -15.24 17.32
C GLU A 296 38.06 -15.07 16.15
N PHE A 297 37.09 -14.16 16.28
CA PHE A 297 36.13 -13.86 15.21
C PHE A 297 36.87 -13.40 13.94
N TYR A 298 37.82 -12.47 14.10
CA TYR A 298 38.69 -11.99 13.03
C TYR A 298 39.52 -13.11 12.40
N GLN A 299 40.01 -14.09 13.18
CA GLN A 299 40.76 -15.23 12.64
C GLN A 299 39.90 -16.19 11.80
N HIS A 300 38.59 -16.23 12.05
CA HIS A 300 37.68 -17.17 11.40
C HIS A 300 36.85 -16.53 10.27
N VAL A 301 36.89 -15.21 10.09
CA VAL A 301 36.19 -14.53 9.00
C VAL A 301 37.02 -14.56 7.71
N LYS A 302 36.33 -14.63 6.57
CA LYS A 302 36.98 -14.51 5.25
C LYS A 302 37.15 -13.04 4.89
N ILE A 303 38.40 -12.59 4.75
CA ILE A 303 38.75 -11.20 4.44
C ILE A 303 39.32 -11.14 3.02
N ALA A 304 38.78 -10.25 2.20
CA ALA A 304 39.25 -10.07 0.83
C ALA A 304 40.53 -9.22 0.75
N ASP A 305 40.66 -8.22 1.62
CA ASP A 305 41.83 -7.35 1.73
C ASP A 305 42.28 -7.19 3.19
N GLU A 306 43.15 -8.11 3.62
CA GLU A 306 43.70 -8.15 4.98
C GLU A 306 44.60 -6.94 5.33
N LYS A 307 45.01 -6.13 4.33
CA LYS A 307 45.80 -4.91 4.59
C LYS A 307 44.91 -3.77 5.06
N THR A 308 43.68 -3.71 4.56
CA THR A 308 42.73 -2.63 4.85
C THR A 308 41.82 -3.01 6.02
N ASP A 309 41.23 -4.21 5.96
CA ASP A 309 40.28 -4.69 6.95
C ASP A 309 41.01 -5.50 8.03
N THR A 310 41.68 -4.81 8.94
CA THR A 310 42.51 -5.42 9.99
C THR A 310 41.73 -5.69 11.29
N PHE A 311 42.32 -6.47 12.20
CA PHE A 311 41.76 -6.65 13.56
C PHE A 311 41.64 -5.33 14.33
N GLU A 312 42.62 -4.42 14.20
CA GLU A 312 42.60 -3.13 14.90
C GLU A 312 41.41 -2.25 14.48
N GLN A 313 40.88 -2.44 13.27
CA GLN A 313 39.64 -1.81 12.82
C GLN A 313 38.42 -2.28 13.62
N LEU A 314 38.32 -3.58 13.93
CA LEU A 314 37.25 -4.13 14.75
C LEU A 314 37.44 -3.75 16.22
N LYS A 315 38.65 -3.95 16.76
CA LYS A 315 39.00 -3.73 18.16
C LYS A 315 38.66 -2.32 18.64
N ARG A 316 38.90 -1.29 17.82
CA ARG A 316 38.61 0.11 18.19
C ARG A 316 37.12 0.48 18.15
N ARG A 317 36.27 -0.38 17.58
CA ARG A 317 34.83 -0.16 17.40
C ARG A 317 33.97 -0.90 18.41
N VAL A 318 34.55 -1.77 19.23
CA VAL A 318 33.80 -2.65 20.13
C VAL A 318 34.31 -2.62 21.57
N HIS A 319 33.36 -2.67 22.51
CA HIS A 319 33.61 -2.91 23.92
C HIS A 319 33.40 -4.39 24.24
N ALA A 320 34.49 -5.16 24.26
CA ALA A 320 34.42 -6.61 24.42
C ALA A 320 34.34 -7.04 25.89
N ILE A 321 33.33 -7.86 26.22
CA ILE A 321 33.10 -8.40 27.56
C ILE A 321 33.04 -9.92 27.48
N HIS A 322 33.90 -10.59 28.24
CA HIS A 322 33.90 -12.05 28.35
C HIS A 322 32.84 -12.48 29.37
N ILE A 323 31.76 -13.08 28.88
CA ILE A 323 30.67 -13.59 29.70
C ILE A 323 31.01 -15.02 30.13
N THR A 324 31.12 -15.18 31.44
CA THR A 324 31.34 -16.46 32.10
C THR A 324 30.20 -16.73 33.08
N PRO A 325 29.98 -18.00 33.51
CA PRO A 325 29.02 -18.30 34.57
C PRO A 325 29.26 -17.48 35.85
N LYS A 326 30.53 -17.23 36.21
CA LYS A 326 30.92 -16.40 37.35
C LYS A 326 30.49 -14.94 37.16
N PHE A 327 30.75 -14.35 35.99
CA PHE A 327 30.32 -12.99 35.67
C PHE A 327 28.81 -12.82 35.80
N ILE A 328 28.03 -13.77 35.25
CA ILE A 328 26.57 -13.73 35.37
C ILE A 328 26.13 -13.90 36.82
N ALA A 329 26.76 -14.77 37.59
CA ALA A 329 26.44 -14.91 39.01
C ALA A 329 26.64 -13.57 39.74
N GLU A 330 27.77 -12.90 39.57
CA GLU A 330 28.07 -11.62 40.21
C GLU A 330 27.08 -10.51 39.78
N VAL A 331 26.81 -10.38 38.48
CA VAL A 331 25.93 -9.34 37.90
C VAL A 331 24.47 -9.48 38.31
N PHE A 332 24.04 -10.70 38.66
CA PHE A 332 22.65 -11.00 39.04
C PHE A 332 22.48 -11.38 40.52
N GLN A 333 23.56 -11.43 41.32
CA GLN A 333 23.52 -11.67 42.76
C GLN A 333 22.91 -10.50 43.55
N ASP A 334 23.02 -9.26 43.06
CA ASP A 334 22.49 -8.06 43.75
C ASP A 334 20.97 -7.84 43.60
N ASN A 335 20.24 -8.71 42.86
CA ASN A 335 18.81 -8.55 42.57
C ASN A 335 17.96 -9.78 42.97
N GLU A 336 18.30 -10.50 44.04
CA GLU A 336 17.42 -11.57 44.56
C GLU A 336 16.05 -11.05 45.05
N SER A 337 15.93 -9.77 45.40
CA SER A 337 14.63 -9.16 45.76
C SER A 337 13.71 -8.84 44.58
N GLU A 338 14.23 -8.69 43.35
CA GLU A 338 13.41 -8.49 42.14
C GLU A 338 12.87 -9.83 41.58
N PHE A 339 13.42 -10.97 42.01
CA PHE A 339 13.06 -12.28 41.49
C PHE A 339 11.74 -12.80 42.08
N GLU A 340 11.44 -12.48 43.35
CA GLU A 340 10.16 -12.83 43.98
C GLU A 340 8.98 -11.98 43.48
N GLU A 341 9.20 -10.72 43.12
CA GLU A 341 8.12 -9.82 42.67
C GLU A 341 7.58 -10.15 41.28
N LEU A 342 8.39 -10.74 40.38
CA LEU A 342 7.99 -11.03 38.99
C LEU A 342 7.52 -12.47 38.75
N PHE A 343 7.88 -13.43 39.61
CA PHE A 343 7.56 -14.85 39.42
C PHE A 343 7.05 -15.56 40.68
N GLY A 344 6.90 -14.84 41.81
CA GLY A 344 6.39 -15.36 43.09
C GLY A 344 4.88 -15.16 43.32
N GLY A 345 4.13 -14.73 42.31
CA GLY A 345 2.66 -14.70 42.36
C GLY A 345 2.07 -16.02 41.85
N ARG A 346 1.56 -16.85 42.77
CA ARG A 346 0.56 -17.88 42.45
C ARG A 346 -0.80 -17.25 42.21
#